data_AF-A0A4P2QS19-F1
#
_entry.id   AF-A0A4P2QS19-F1
#
_cell.length_a   1.000
_cell.length_b   1.000
_cell.length_c   1.000
_cell.angle_alpha   90.00
_cell.angle_beta   90.00
_cell.angle_gamma   90.00
#
_symmetry.space_group_name_H-M   'P 1'
#
loop_
_entity.id
_entity.type
_entity.pdbx_description
1 polymer ?
#
loop_
_entity_poly.entity_id
_entity_poly.type
_entity_poly.pdbx_seq_one_letter_code
_entity_poly.pdbx_strand_id
1 'polypeptide(L)' 'MQALKLQVVVDDIIFSALPALSPFRGQRIELIALGGAQPRAELAPVAGGLLGQIEMKDDFDASLPADIRRAFDGDEA' A
#
# COMPACT_ATOMS: atom_id res chain seq x y z
N MET A 1 12.56 17.18 -10.67
CA MET A 1 13.17 15.84 -10.56
C MET A 1 13.98 15.80 -9.27
N GLN A 2 13.72 14.83 -8.41
CA GLN A 2 14.52 14.58 -7.21
C GLN A 2 15.36 13.33 -7.45
N ALA A 3 16.58 13.29 -6.93
CA ALA A 3 17.45 12.12 -7.03
C ALA A 3 17.99 11.76 -5.65
N LEU A 4 17.96 10.47 -5.32
CA LEU A 4 18.55 9.92 -4.10
C LEU A 4 19.82 9.16 -4.50
N LYS A 5 20.95 9.55 -3.92
CA LYS A 5 22.24 8.88 -4.11
C LYS A 5 22.56 8.02 -2.88
N LEU A 6 22.90 6.76 -3.11
CA LEU A 6 23.18 5.78 -2.06
C LEU A 6 24.48 5.05 -2.40
N GLN A 7 25.38 4.93 -1.43
CA GLN A 7 26.53 4.03 -1.57
C GLN A 7 26.18 2.69 -0.94
N VAL A 8 26.25 1.63 -1.74
CA VAL A 8 25.90 0.28 -1.29
C VAL A 8 26.98 -0.72 -1.65
N VAL A 9 27.09 -1.79 -0.86
CA VAL A 9 27.86 -2.98 -1.23
C VAL A 9 26.88 -3.98 -1.83
N VAL A 10 27.21 -4.55 -2.99
CA VAL A 10 26.33 -5.54 -3.63
C VAL A 10 26.51 -6.90 -2.95
N ASP A 11 25.68 -7.14 -1.95
CA ASP A 11 25.53 -8.43 -1.28
C ASP A 11 24.37 -9.25 -1.86
N ASP A 12 24.03 -10.36 -1.22
CA ASP A 12 22.95 -11.25 -1.65
C ASP A 12 21.56 -10.60 -1.54
N ILE A 13 21.36 -9.71 -0.57
CA ILE A 13 20.10 -9.00 -0.38
C ILE A 13 19.90 -8.01 -1.53
N ILE A 14 20.93 -7.21 -1.84
CA ILE A 14 20.90 -6.25 -2.93
C ILE A 14 20.74 -6.95 -4.28
N PHE A 15 21.47 -8.05 -4.52
CA PHE A 15 21.33 -8.85 -5.73
C PHE A 15 19.90 -9.40 -5.89
N SER A 16 19.28 -9.88 -4.79
CA SER A 16 17.92 -10.42 -4.83
C SER A 16 16.87 -9.37 -5.22
N ALA A 17 17.05 -8.12 -4.76
CA ALA A 17 16.16 -7.02 -5.08
C ALA A 17 16.42 -6.42 -6.48
N LEU A 18 17.68 -6.41 -6.91
CA LEU A 18 18.14 -5.83 -8.19
C LEU A 18 19.07 -6.81 -8.93
N PRO A 19 18.53 -7.85 -9.61
CA PRO A 19 19.33 -8.91 -10.23
C PRO A 19 20.31 -8.42 -11.31
N ALA A 20 20.01 -7.28 -11.93
CA ALA A 20 20.88 -6.63 -12.91
C ALA A 20 22.25 -6.21 -12.34
N LEU A 21 22.38 -6.12 -11.01
CA LEU A 21 23.63 -5.77 -10.33
C LEU A 21 24.56 -6.97 -10.09
N SER A 22 24.20 -8.18 -10.54
CA SER A 22 25.00 -9.39 -10.35
C SER A 22 26.48 -9.29 -10.76
N PRO A 23 26.88 -8.56 -11.82
CA PRO A 23 28.30 -8.44 -12.19
C PRO A 23 29.14 -7.67 -11.16
N PHE A 24 28.49 -6.92 -10.26
CA PHE A 24 29.14 -6.08 -9.25
C PHE A 24 29.16 -6.71 -7.86
N ARG A 25 28.84 -8.01 -7.73
CA ARG A 25 28.80 -8.70 -6.43
C ARG A 25 30.10 -8.52 -5.64
N GLY A 26 29.96 -8.17 -4.36
CA GLY A 26 31.07 -7.88 -3.45
C GLY A 26 31.72 -6.50 -3.64
N GLN A 27 31.30 -5.72 -4.65
CA GLN A 27 31.84 -4.39 -4.91
C GLN A 27 30.97 -3.31 -4.25
N ARG A 28 31.61 -2.17 -3.95
CA ARG A 28 30.93 -0.96 -3.49
C ARG A 28 30.57 -0.11 -4.71
N ILE A 29 29.29 0.21 -4.87
CA ILE A 29 28.76 0.99 -5.99
C ILE A 29 27.97 2.20 -5.50
N GLU A 30 27.80 3.19 -6.38
CA GLU A 30 26.85 4.29 -6.18
C GLU A 30 25.55 4.00 -6.95
N LEU A 31 24.43 3.92 -6.23
CA LEU A 31 23.09 3.85 -6.79
C LEU A 31 22.48 5.24 -6.82
N ILE A 32 21.99 5.65 -7.99
CA ILE A 32 21.29 6.91 -8.20
C ILE A 32 19.83 6.58 -8.52
N ALA A 33 18.96 6.70 -7.53
CA ALA A 33 17.52 6.55 -7.73
C ALA A 33 16.94 7.87 -8.22
N LEU A 34 16.35 7.86 -9.42
CA LEU A 34 15.67 9.01 -10.00
C LEU A 34 14.20 8.95 -9.56
N GLY A 35 13.75 9.95 -8.81
CA GLY A 35 12.36 10.09 -8.40
C GLY A 35 11.47 10.41 -9.61
N GLY A 36 10.75 9.40 -10.09
CA GLY A 36 9.62 9.55 -11.01
C GLY A 36 8.31 9.73 -10.24
N ALA A 37 7.27 10.26 -10.90
CA ALA A 37 5.91 10.19 -10.37
C ALA A 37 5.57 8.72 -10.12
N GLN A 38 5.15 8.37 -8.90
CA GLN A 38 4.70 7.02 -8.58
C GLN A 38 3.55 6.70 -9.55
N PRO A 39 3.65 5.63 -10.36
CA PRO A 39 2.48 5.18 -11.11
C PRO A 39 1.41 4.86 -10.07
N ARG A 40 0.23 5.49 -10.23
CA ARG A 40 -0.92 5.24 -9.38
C ARG A 40 -1.14 3.73 -9.40
N ALA A 41 -1.06 3.08 -8.25
CA ALA A 41 -1.31 1.64 -8.16
C ALA A 41 -2.74 1.41 -8.69
N GLU A 42 -2.86 0.84 -9.88
CA GLU A 42 -4.14 0.36 -10.37
C GLU A 42 -4.52 -0.80 -9.46
N LEU A 43 -5.50 -0.57 -8.59
CA LEU A 43 -6.11 -1.64 -7.81
C LEU A 43 -6.69 -2.63 -8.81
N ALA A 44 -6.12 -3.83 -8.89
CA ALA A 44 -6.71 -4.90 -9.68
C ALA A 44 -8.16 -5.09 -9.20
N PRO A 45 -9.14 -5.18 -10.12
CA PRO A 45 -10.53 -5.40 -9.73
C PRO A 45 -10.61 -6.73 -8.99
N VAL A 46 -10.88 -6.67 -7.68
CA VAL A 46 -11.12 -7.87 -6.88
C VAL A 46 -12.49 -8.40 -7.27
N ALA A 47 -12.53 -9.61 -7.84
CA ALA A 47 -13.79 -10.29 -8.11
C ALA A 47 -14.54 -10.46 -6.78
N GLY A 48 -15.76 -9.90 -6.69
CA GLY A 48 -16.57 -9.91 -5.48
C GLY A 48 -16.56 -8.59 -4.67
N GLY A 49 -15.93 -7.53 -5.16
CA GLY A 49 -16.03 -6.21 -4.52
C GLY A 49 -17.46 -5.66 -4.57
N LEU A 50 -18.01 -5.25 -3.42
CA LEU A 50 -19.27 -4.50 -3.30
C LEU A 50 -19.15 -3.05 -3.82
N LEU A 51 -18.24 -2.81 -4.77
CA LEU A 51 -17.94 -1.50 -5.32
C LEU A 51 -19.21 -0.96 -5.99
N GLY A 52 -19.78 0.11 -5.43
CA GLY A 52 -21.04 0.70 -5.89
C GLY A 52 -22.32 0.08 -5.31
N GLN A 53 -22.21 -0.93 -4.42
CA GLN A 53 -23.35 -1.51 -3.69
C GLN A 53 -23.43 -1.05 -2.23
N ILE A 54 -22.40 -0.35 -1.74
CA ILE A 54 -22.40 0.24 -0.41
C ILE A 54 -22.77 1.72 -0.58
N GLU A 55 -24.01 2.05 -0.27
CA GLU A 55 -24.46 3.43 -0.14
C GLU A 55 -23.81 4.00 1.13
N MET A 56 -22.72 4.75 0.96
CA MET A 56 -22.12 5.47 2.09
C MET A 56 -23.11 6.54 2.53
N LYS A 57 -23.52 6.50 3.80
CA LYS A 57 -24.26 7.60 4.40
C LYS A 57 -23.37 8.84 4.44
N ASP A 58 -23.95 9.98 4.09
CA ASP A 58 -23.26 11.26 4.05
C ASP A 58 -22.75 11.74 5.42
N ASP A 59 -23.26 11.15 6.50
CA ASP A 59 -22.94 11.52 7.87
C ASP A 59 -22.55 10.28 8.70
N PHE A 60 -21.24 10.12 8.91
CA PHE A 60 -20.67 9.06 9.73
C PHE A 60 -20.70 9.38 11.23
N ASP A 61 -20.96 10.64 11.60
CA ASP A 61 -21.09 11.09 12.99
C ASP A 61 -22.54 10.96 13.50
N ALA A 62 -23.48 10.67 12.60
CA ALA A 62 -24.87 10.41 12.97
C ALA A 62 -24.97 9.22 13.94
N SER A 63 -25.88 9.35 14.90
CA SER A 63 -26.17 8.28 15.85
C SER A 63 -26.64 7.01 15.11
N LEU A 64 -26.22 5.85 15.60
CA LEU A 64 -26.62 4.58 15.03
C LEU A 64 -28.16 4.47 14.99
N PRO A 65 -28.74 3.92 13.90
CA PRO A 65 -30.15 3.57 13.84
C PRO A 65 -30.59 2.74 15.05
N ALA A 66 -31.81 2.98 15.56
CA ALA A 66 -32.28 2.44 16.84
C ALA A 66 -32.32 0.90 16.89
N ASP A 67 -32.56 0.27 15.75
CA ASP A 67 -32.51 -1.17 15.51
C ASP A 67 -31.09 -1.75 15.64
N ILE A 68 -30.08 -1.05 15.09
CA ILE A 68 -28.67 -1.43 15.24
C ILE A 68 -28.21 -1.18 16.69
N ARG A 69 -28.58 -0.03 17.26
CA ARG A 69 -28.20 0.34 18.62
C ARG A 69 -28.69 -0.68 19.65
N ARG A 70 -29.93 -1.17 19.54
CA ARG A 70 -30.47 -2.21 20.43
C ARG A 70 -29.68 -3.53 20.39
N ALA A 71 -29.22 -3.94 19.20
CA ALA A 71 -28.43 -5.16 19.05
C ALA A 71 -27.02 -5.04 19.67
N PHE A 72 -26.45 -3.84 19.71
CA PHE A 72 -25.14 -3.58 20.32
C PHE A 72 -25.20 -3.28 21.82
N ASP A 73 -26.27 -2.63 22.29
CA ASP A 73 -26.48 -2.31 23.70
C ASP A 73 -26.92 -3.54 24.54
N GLY A 74 -27.10 -4.70 23.91
CA GLY A 74 -27.31 -5.98 24.59
C GLY A 74 -28.69 -6.16 25.21
N ASP A 75 -29.69 -5.41 24.76
CA ASP A 75 -31.08 -5.57 25.21
C ASP A 75 -31.76 -6.71 24.43
N GLU A 76 -31.34 -7.94 24.71
CA GLU A 76 -32.17 -9.14 24.56
C GLU A 76 -32.91 -9.39 25.89
N ALA A 77 -34.09 -8.78 26.03
CA ALA A 77 -35.32 -9.29 26.68
C ALA A 77 -36.23 -8.14 27.16
#